data_AF-A0A6A5KF16-F1
#
_entry.id   AF-A0A6A5KF16-F1
#
_cell.length_a   1.000
_cell.length_b   1.000
_cell.length_c   1.000
_cell.angle_alpha   90.00
_cell.angle_beta   90.00
_cell.angle_gamma   90.00
#
_symmetry.space_group_name_H-M   'P 1'
#
loop_
_entity.id
_entity.type
_entity.pdbx_description
1 polymer ?
#
loop_
_entity_poly.entity_id
_entity_poly.type
_entity_poly.pdbx_seq_one_letter_code
_entity_poly.pdbx_strand_id
1 'polypeptide(L)'
;MWKSTAHLPRATTRPPVACICAPTSLRLPSLSPNPSWIDAGGGQRRCFQDYFITHIPSTSLHPDSRSQPALYHKLPRDKSTPYDAQQSGRSPAAVMGTSREMTVVRIPLKSAKHHFGVSLSRGTRPYNEDAFQAGTIDLPAFARRRPISLTRTGKHTENSGVTPDVGASGDPQVFYFGVFDGHGGAECSGFLREQLHDYLEKATQQFELKSSLTQEKSEAESSTPKAKGEASSGDRVRRDKESLEAIETHTPPGTQPMKPPKPGSKDQLPTAGSKTMEGPIDGVAPVRQSESIGKADELEQRLVKQWRELVGGYFRRFKPEYFSMSAGGQGHTTEKEGIGKRPTSKASTPKNARQGIGIETVLEYAFLKADYDFVAAQVGKKEEDPVRADKALNDDDILGQPSRTTTKHIGGTSRFRGGSTCSIALISTPTPSPFWHPSSPSSLVTAHVGDTRILLCNTATGLAVPLTSNHHPSLPEEATRLRRFATAFVTDSFGEERISGLANTRSFGDMASKRVGVSAEPEIRRIELSPAEYSFLILCSDGVSGHLSDQEIVDIVKEAKTPEQAARDVVSYAVETSTGDGGADNATGLVVRLGGWERRGEGGLGSLGTKEMRDWRKQEAENPRAMGRM
;
A
#
# COMPACT_ATOMS: atom_id res chain seq x y z
N MET A 1 -3.18 -43.60 67.01
CA MET A 1 -4.40 -42.75 67.08
C MET A 1 -4.50 -42.18 68.49
N TRP A 2 -4.17 -40.91 68.69
CA TRP A 2 -4.64 -40.01 69.76
C TRP A 2 -3.97 -38.64 69.62
N LYS A 3 -4.73 -37.58 69.89
CA LYS A 3 -4.32 -36.18 69.85
C LYS A 3 -3.43 -35.81 71.05
N SER A 4 -2.63 -34.74 70.92
CA SER A 4 -2.52 -33.71 71.95
C SER A 4 -1.86 -32.41 71.46
N THR A 5 -2.12 -31.37 72.23
CA THR A 5 -2.23 -29.93 71.96
C THR A 5 -1.04 -29.14 72.55
N ALA A 6 -0.73 -27.94 72.03
CA ALA A 6 -0.24 -26.72 72.76
C ALA A 6 0.04 -25.58 71.75
N HIS A 7 -0.68 -24.44 71.70
CA HIS A 7 -0.70 -23.20 72.52
C HIS A 7 0.43 -22.15 72.27
N LEU A 8 0.11 -21.12 71.45
CA LEU A 8 0.21 -19.61 71.57
C LEU A 8 1.43 -18.92 72.26
N PRO A 9 1.86 -17.66 71.91
CA PRO A 9 0.99 -16.47 71.73
C PRO A 9 1.36 -15.34 70.70
N ARG A 10 0.40 -14.40 70.61
CA ARG A 10 0.22 -13.07 69.93
C ARG A 10 1.42 -12.11 69.78
N ALA A 11 1.38 -11.25 68.73
CA ALA A 11 1.10 -9.79 68.83
C ALA A 11 0.96 -9.04 67.48
N THR A 12 -0.10 -8.22 67.37
CA THR A 12 -0.23 -6.84 66.76
C THR A 12 0.18 -6.60 65.28
N THR A 13 -0.49 -5.85 64.39
CA THR A 13 -1.61 -4.87 64.41
C THR A 13 -1.86 -4.50 62.94
N ARG A 14 -3.11 -4.44 62.46
CA ARG A 14 -3.50 -3.68 61.25
C ARG A 14 -4.85 -3.01 61.49
N PRO A 15 -4.98 -1.69 61.29
CA PRO A 15 -6.28 -1.05 61.20
C PRO A 15 -6.75 -0.96 59.72
N PRO A 16 -8.07 -0.85 59.48
CA PRO A 16 -8.68 -0.72 58.16
C PRO A 16 -8.97 0.75 57.83
N VAL A 17 -9.08 1.10 56.56
CA VAL A 17 -9.71 2.36 56.13
C VAL A 17 -10.61 2.10 54.93
N ALA A 18 -11.86 2.54 55.05
CA ALA A 18 -12.90 2.54 54.04
C ALA A 18 -12.84 3.79 53.15
N CYS A 19 -13.50 3.66 52.00
CA CYS A 19 -13.76 4.58 50.90
C CYS A 19 -13.81 6.09 51.20
N ILE A 20 -13.38 6.91 50.22
CA ILE A 20 -14.11 8.09 49.68
C ILE A 20 -13.55 8.44 48.27
N CYS A 21 -14.50 8.64 47.34
CA CYS A 21 -14.55 9.39 46.08
C CYS A 21 -13.29 9.92 45.36
N ALA A 22 -13.29 9.74 44.03
CA ALA A 22 -12.59 10.56 43.02
C ALA A 22 -13.25 11.96 42.88
N PRO A 23 -12.80 12.91 42.01
CA PRO A 23 -11.66 12.89 41.08
C PRO A 23 -10.81 14.20 41.08
N THR A 24 -9.54 14.16 40.66
CA THR A 24 -8.93 15.30 39.95
C THR A 24 -7.72 14.88 39.10
N SER A 25 -7.69 15.44 37.89
CA SER A 25 -6.69 15.27 36.85
C SER A 25 -5.30 15.80 37.23
N LEU A 26 -4.26 15.01 36.99
CA LEU A 26 -2.91 15.51 36.74
C LEU A 26 -2.25 14.72 35.59
N ARG A 27 -1.96 15.45 34.51
CA ARG A 27 -1.22 14.99 33.33
C ARG A 27 0.25 14.79 33.71
N LEU A 28 0.82 13.64 33.39
CA LEU A 28 2.27 13.43 33.34
C LEU A 28 2.71 13.48 31.87
N PRO A 29 3.75 14.25 31.49
CA PRO A 29 4.22 14.32 30.12
C PRO A 29 5.02 13.07 29.74
N SER A 30 4.69 12.50 28.58
CA SER A 30 5.41 11.42 27.93
C SER A 30 6.77 11.92 27.44
N LEU A 31 7.85 11.47 28.08
CA LEU A 31 9.21 11.60 27.57
C LEU A 31 9.37 10.72 26.33
N SER A 32 9.52 11.36 25.17
CA SER A 32 10.00 10.73 23.93
C SER A 32 11.53 10.83 23.89
N PRO A 33 12.27 9.75 23.59
CA PRO A 33 13.68 9.86 23.25
C PRO A 33 13.79 10.22 21.75
N ASN A 34 14.13 11.47 21.47
CA ASN A 34 14.59 11.89 20.13
C ASN A 34 16.03 11.38 19.91
N PRO A 35 16.32 10.61 18.84
CA PRO A 35 17.69 10.52 18.33
C PRO A 35 17.96 11.74 17.45
N SER A 36 18.76 12.68 17.96
CA SER A 36 19.23 13.84 17.21
C SER A 36 20.30 13.43 16.19
N TRP A 37 19.98 13.51 14.90
CA TRP A 37 20.98 13.50 13.84
C TRP A 37 21.27 14.94 13.43
N ILE A 38 22.47 15.42 13.76
CA ILE A 38 23.04 16.65 13.20
C ILE A 38 23.90 16.20 12.02
N ASP A 39 23.42 16.42 10.80
CA ASP A 39 24.25 16.38 9.60
C ASP A 39 24.58 17.82 9.19
N ALA A 40 25.87 18.10 9.04
CA ALA A 40 26.39 19.44 8.73
C ALA A 40 26.29 19.69 7.22
N GLY A 41 25.12 20.11 6.78
CA GLY A 41 24.86 20.55 5.41
C GLY A 41 23.46 21.16 5.32
N GLY A 42 23.38 22.49 5.35
CA GLY A 42 22.14 23.26 5.46
C GLY A 42 21.18 23.05 4.30
N GLY A 43 20.25 22.12 4.48
CA GLY A 43 19.01 21.97 3.73
C GLY A 43 18.10 21.06 4.55
N GLN A 44 17.04 21.61 5.12
CA GLN A 44 16.12 20.88 5.99
C GLN A 44 15.40 19.80 5.15
N ARG A 45 15.88 18.55 5.22
CA ARG A 45 15.31 17.41 4.46
C ARG A 45 13.84 17.24 4.85
N ARG A 46 12.94 17.32 3.88
CA ARG A 46 11.50 17.05 4.08
C ARG A 46 11.27 15.55 3.91
N CYS A 47 11.14 14.85 5.03
CA CYS A 47 10.80 13.42 5.10
C CYS A 47 9.29 13.21 4.90
N PHE A 48 8.87 11.95 4.78
CA PHE A 48 7.46 11.49 4.80
C PHE A 48 6.54 12.37 5.66
N GLN A 49 5.44 12.81 5.06
CA GLN A 49 4.52 13.76 5.66
C GLN A 49 3.19 13.08 5.96
N ASP A 50 2.73 13.18 7.21
CA ASP A 50 1.42 12.69 7.66
C ASP A 50 0.26 13.65 7.33
N TYR A 51 0.52 14.60 6.44
CA TYR A 51 -0.40 15.63 5.98
C TYR A 51 -0.27 15.82 4.48
N PHE A 52 -1.26 16.48 3.90
CA PHE A 52 -1.21 16.98 2.55
C PHE A 52 -1.50 18.46 2.52
N ILE A 53 -0.97 19.13 1.51
CA ILE A 53 -1.19 20.54 1.25
C ILE A 53 -2.30 20.67 0.20
N THR A 54 -3.27 21.55 0.40
CA THR A 54 -4.31 21.85 -0.57
C THR A 54 -4.73 23.32 -0.49
N HIS A 55 -5.30 23.84 -1.57
CA HIS A 55 -5.92 25.16 -1.57
C HIS A 55 -7.37 25.07 -1.08
N ILE A 56 -7.76 25.98 -0.19
CA ILE A 56 -9.15 26.21 0.19
C ILE A 56 -9.50 27.70 0.00
N PRO A 57 -10.76 28.07 -0.28
CA PRO A 57 -11.13 29.49 -0.36
C PRO A 57 -10.86 30.20 0.97
N SER A 58 -10.27 31.40 0.97
CA SER A 58 -9.88 32.12 2.20
C SER A 58 -11.06 32.47 3.10
N THR A 59 -12.26 32.64 2.51
CA THR A 59 -13.52 32.79 3.26
C THR A 59 -13.95 31.53 4.02
N SER A 60 -13.29 30.39 3.78
CA SER A 60 -13.60 29.08 4.37
C SER A 60 -12.72 28.72 5.57
N LEU A 61 -11.76 29.58 5.96
CA LEU A 61 -10.92 29.41 7.16
C LEU A 61 -11.61 29.87 8.45
N HIS A 62 -12.63 30.72 8.35
CA HIS A 62 -13.45 31.13 9.48
C HIS A 62 -14.77 30.34 9.49
N PRO A 63 -15.28 29.89 10.66
CA PRO A 63 -16.55 29.20 10.74
C PRO A 63 -17.70 30.19 10.54
N ASP A 64 -17.97 30.58 9.30
CA ASP A 64 -19.16 31.38 8.99
C ASP A 64 -20.40 30.49 9.01
N SER A 65 -21.32 30.76 9.93
CA SER A 65 -22.51 29.94 10.20
C SER A 65 -23.60 30.03 9.13
N ARG A 66 -23.31 30.59 7.95
CA ARG A 66 -24.33 30.94 6.93
C ARG A 66 -24.08 30.44 5.50
N SER A 67 -22.99 29.74 5.20
CA SER A 67 -22.84 29.10 3.88
C SER A 67 -23.20 27.62 3.95
N GLN A 68 -24.23 27.17 3.21
CA GLN A 68 -24.42 25.74 2.95
C GLN A 68 -23.16 25.20 2.26
N PRO A 69 -22.39 24.27 2.88
CA PRO A 69 -21.21 23.74 2.23
C PRO A 69 -21.66 22.83 1.08
N ALA A 70 -21.20 23.11 -0.13
CA ALA A 70 -21.28 22.16 -1.23
C ALA A 70 -20.70 20.82 -0.73
N LEU A 71 -21.45 19.72 -0.91
CA LEU A 71 -21.17 18.40 -0.34
C LEU A 71 -19.79 17.80 -0.74
N TYR A 72 -19.09 18.43 -1.68
CA TYR A 72 -17.88 17.93 -2.34
C TYR A 72 -16.57 18.12 -1.54
N HIS A 73 -16.54 18.92 -0.46
CA HIS A 73 -15.29 19.25 0.24
C HIS A 73 -15.45 19.40 1.77
N LYS A 74 -15.64 18.30 2.50
CA LYS A 74 -15.59 18.29 3.98
C LYS A 74 -14.16 18.05 4.47
N LEU A 75 -13.30 19.04 4.27
CA LEU A 75 -11.96 19.07 4.86
C LEU A 75 -12.03 19.48 6.35
N PRO A 76 -11.17 18.95 7.24
CA PRO A 76 -11.17 19.27 8.67
C PRO A 76 -10.57 20.66 8.92
N ARG A 77 -11.42 21.69 8.84
CA ARG A 77 -11.05 23.11 8.89
C ARG A 77 -10.42 23.53 10.22
N ASP A 78 -10.94 23.00 11.32
CA ASP A 78 -10.45 23.21 12.70
C ASP A 78 -9.01 22.71 12.91
N LYS A 79 -8.56 21.77 12.09
CA LYS A 79 -7.21 21.19 12.13
C LYS A 79 -6.36 21.60 10.93
N SER A 80 -6.89 22.46 10.06
CA SER A 80 -6.16 23.01 8.93
C SER A 80 -5.31 24.20 9.40
N THR A 81 -4.04 24.22 9.00
CA THR A 81 -3.11 25.32 9.35
C THR A 81 -2.67 26.03 8.07
N PRO A 82 -2.63 27.37 8.03
CA PRO A 82 -2.07 28.09 6.90
C PRO A 82 -0.65 27.62 6.63
N TYR A 83 -0.35 27.31 5.37
CA TYR A 83 0.98 26.90 4.94
C TYR A 83 1.67 28.10 4.28
N ASP A 84 2.82 28.51 4.82
CA ASP A 84 3.68 29.55 4.25
C ASP A 84 4.99 28.91 3.76
N ALA A 85 5.23 28.97 2.45
CA ALA A 85 6.43 28.42 1.83
C ALA A 85 7.71 29.21 2.19
N GLN A 86 7.61 30.43 2.74
CA GLN A 86 8.74 31.35 2.96
C GLN A 86 9.04 31.73 4.43
N GLN A 87 8.20 31.39 5.41
CA GLN A 87 8.48 31.75 6.82
C GLN A 87 8.57 30.57 7.78
N SER A 88 9.80 30.25 8.17
CA SER A 88 10.12 29.87 9.54
C SER A 88 9.70 30.98 10.50
N GLY A 89 8.51 30.86 11.09
CA GLY A 89 8.13 31.60 12.29
C GLY A 89 7.80 33.09 12.13
N ARG A 90 6.68 33.42 11.48
CA ARG A 90 5.75 34.48 11.93
C ARG A 90 4.45 34.41 11.12
N SER A 91 3.32 34.66 11.77
CA SER A 91 2.01 34.72 11.10
C SER A 91 1.85 36.07 10.39
N PRO A 92 1.44 36.15 9.11
CA PRO A 92 1.06 37.42 8.51
C PRO A 92 -0.37 37.81 8.91
N ALA A 93 -0.55 39.10 9.19
CA ALA A 93 -1.85 39.71 9.42
C ALA A 93 -2.63 39.82 8.10
N ALA A 94 -3.93 39.54 8.15
CA ALA A 94 -4.85 39.61 7.01
C ALA A 94 -4.95 41.03 6.45
N VAL A 95 -4.80 41.18 5.14
CA VAL A 95 -5.18 42.38 4.39
C VAL A 95 -6.34 42.00 3.46
N MET A 96 -7.48 42.65 3.62
CA MET A 96 -8.71 42.35 2.90
C MET A 96 -8.71 42.92 1.48
N GLY A 97 -8.82 42.06 0.47
CA GLY A 97 -9.09 42.41 -0.93
C GLY A 97 -10.13 41.47 -1.56
N THR A 98 -11.04 42.02 -2.37
CA THR A 98 -12.28 41.39 -2.86
C THR A 98 -12.12 40.40 -4.03
N SER A 99 -11.01 39.65 -4.09
CA SER A 99 -10.90 38.47 -4.95
C SER A 99 -11.12 37.22 -4.08
N ARG A 100 -11.63 36.10 -4.64
CA ARG A 100 -11.69 34.81 -3.91
C ARG A 100 -10.26 34.30 -3.74
N GLU A 101 -9.51 34.93 -2.84
CA GLU A 101 -8.18 34.55 -2.44
C GLU A 101 -8.26 33.09 -1.96
N MET A 102 -7.44 32.20 -2.49
CA MET A 102 -7.36 30.81 -2.04
C MET A 102 -6.22 30.72 -1.03
N THR A 103 -6.49 30.27 0.19
CA THR A 103 -5.44 30.02 1.18
C THR A 103 -4.90 28.60 1.01
N VAL A 104 -3.58 28.48 1.08
CA VAL A 104 -2.91 27.18 1.15
C VAL A 104 -3.00 26.66 2.58
N VAL A 105 -3.50 25.43 2.74
CA VAL A 105 -3.60 24.78 4.04
C VAL A 105 -2.91 23.43 4.09
N ARG A 106 -2.27 23.16 5.22
CA ARG A 106 -1.83 21.83 5.63
C ARG A 106 -2.98 21.11 6.33
N ILE A 107 -3.29 19.91 5.85
CA ILE A 107 -4.36 19.06 6.39
C ILE A 107 -3.77 17.72 6.84
N PRO A 108 -3.81 17.40 8.14
CA PRO A 108 -3.39 16.10 8.63
C PRO A 108 -4.26 14.98 8.03
N LEU A 109 -3.65 13.96 7.43
CA LEU A 109 -4.36 12.85 6.79
C LEU A 109 -5.27 12.12 7.79
N LYS A 110 -4.78 11.88 9.00
CA LYS A 110 -5.54 11.25 10.10
C LYS A 110 -6.79 12.04 10.50
N SER A 111 -6.82 13.35 10.21
CA SER A 111 -7.98 14.20 10.50
C SER A 111 -8.97 14.28 9.33
N ALA A 112 -8.53 13.92 8.12
CA ALA A 112 -9.32 13.97 6.90
C ALA A 112 -10.24 12.74 6.75
N LYS A 113 -11.12 12.52 7.75
CA LYS A 113 -12.04 11.37 7.85
C LYS A 113 -12.93 11.15 6.63
N HIS A 114 -13.16 12.20 5.84
CA HIS A 114 -13.94 12.16 4.61
C HIS A 114 -13.13 11.73 3.37
N HIS A 115 -11.81 11.67 3.45
CA HIS A 115 -10.91 11.33 2.35
C HIS A 115 -10.14 10.03 2.61
N PHE A 116 -9.89 9.73 3.88
CA PHE A 116 -9.09 8.60 4.30
C PHE A 116 -9.68 7.99 5.58
N GLY A 117 -9.65 6.66 5.66
CA GLY A 117 -10.08 5.90 6.83
C GLY A 117 -9.23 4.65 7.02
N VAL A 118 -8.96 4.29 8.26
CA VAL A 118 -8.23 3.07 8.60
C VAL A 118 -8.80 2.47 9.89
N SER A 119 -8.84 1.15 9.96
CA SER A 119 -9.23 0.39 11.14
C SER A 119 -8.30 -0.81 11.29
N LEU A 120 -7.95 -1.12 12.53
CA LEU A 120 -7.15 -2.29 12.89
C LEU A 120 -7.85 -3.03 14.02
N SER A 121 -7.82 -4.35 13.96
CA SER A 121 -8.25 -5.24 15.02
C SER A 121 -7.24 -6.35 15.18
N ARG A 122 -6.95 -6.73 16.43
CA ARG A 122 -6.15 -7.93 16.70
C ARG A 122 -6.95 -9.23 16.53
N GLY A 123 -8.25 -9.13 16.24
CA GLY A 123 -9.16 -10.26 16.27
C GLY A 123 -9.12 -10.96 17.62
N THR A 124 -8.93 -12.28 17.60
CA THR A 124 -8.74 -13.11 18.80
C THR A 124 -7.27 -13.33 19.15
N ARG A 125 -6.33 -12.83 18.34
CA ARG A 125 -4.88 -12.96 18.59
C ARG A 125 -4.47 -12.23 19.89
N PRO A 126 -3.40 -12.69 20.58
CA PRO A 126 -2.93 -12.05 21.81
C PRO A 126 -2.41 -10.62 21.60
N TYR A 127 -1.80 -10.34 20.46
CA TYR A 127 -1.29 -9.03 20.07
C TYR A 127 -1.56 -8.78 18.57
N ASN A 128 -1.42 -7.52 18.15
CA ASN A 128 -1.54 -7.13 16.75
C ASN A 128 -0.14 -6.99 16.15
N GLU A 129 0.09 -7.73 15.07
CA GLU A 129 1.32 -7.74 14.29
C GLU A 129 1.21 -6.87 13.04
N ASP A 130 -0.01 -6.48 12.64
CA ASP A 130 -0.25 -5.62 11.49
C ASP A 130 0.20 -4.18 11.73
N ALA A 131 0.62 -3.54 10.65
CA ALA A 131 0.91 -2.13 10.57
C ALA A 131 0.30 -1.50 9.31
N PHE A 132 0.14 -0.18 9.33
CA PHE A 132 -0.25 0.59 8.15
C PHE A 132 0.53 1.89 8.11
N GLN A 133 0.57 2.52 6.94
CA GLN A 133 1.15 3.84 6.76
C GLN A 133 0.36 4.63 5.71
N ALA A 134 0.16 5.93 5.95
CA ALA A 134 -0.53 6.81 5.02
C ALA A 134 0.05 8.23 5.09
N GLY A 135 0.48 8.75 3.96
CA GLY A 135 1.26 9.99 3.90
C GLY A 135 1.38 10.58 2.51
N THR A 136 2.17 11.64 2.41
CA THR A 136 2.77 12.09 1.16
C THR A 136 4.28 11.90 1.24
N ILE A 137 4.89 11.57 0.10
CA ILE A 137 6.33 11.34 -0.04
C ILE A 137 6.90 12.23 -1.14
N ASP A 138 8.18 12.58 -1.00
CA ASP A 138 8.84 13.46 -1.96
C ASP A 138 9.37 12.66 -3.16
N LEU A 139 8.47 12.41 -4.11
CA LEU A 139 8.78 11.75 -5.37
C LEU A 139 8.49 12.66 -6.56
N PRO A 140 9.32 12.62 -7.62
CA PRO A 140 8.97 13.20 -8.90
C PRO A 140 7.64 12.61 -9.38
N ALA A 141 6.79 13.47 -9.95
CA ALA A 141 5.54 13.01 -10.50
C ALA A 141 5.80 11.92 -11.55
N PHE A 142 5.01 10.85 -11.47
CA PHE A 142 4.99 9.78 -12.46
C PHE A 142 3.69 9.78 -13.26
N ALA A 143 2.83 10.80 -13.09
CA ALA A 143 1.56 10.92 -13.80
C ALA A 143 1.73 11.23 -15.30
N ARG A 144 0.78 10.79 -16.14
CA ARG A 144 0.79 11.12 -17.57
C ARG A 144 0.01 12.41 -17.87
N ARG A 145 0.62 13.38 -18.56
CA ARG A 145 -0.07 14.61 -19.04
C ARG A 145 -1.08 14.31 -20.14
N ARG A 146 -2.13 15.14 -20.24
CA ARG A 146 -3.03 15.18 -21.39
C ARG A 146 -2.32 15.75 -22.62
N PRO A 147 -2.57 15.24 -23.85
CA PRO A 147 -2.08 15.87 -25.07
C PRO A 147 -2.63 17.29 -25.25
N ILE A 148 -1.77 18.21 -25.71
CA ILE A 148 -2.01 19.66 -25.86
C ILE A 148 -3.09 20.03 -26.92
N SER A 149 -3.55 19.07 -27.74
CA SER A 149 -4.52 19.34 -28.82
C SER A 149 -5.92 19.77 -28.34
N LEU A 150 -6.18 19.78 -27.03
CA LEU A 150 -7.42 20.26 -26.40
C LEU A 150 -7.29 21.62 -25.70
N THR A 151 -6.09 22.20 -25.60
CA THR A 151 -5.89 23.49 -24.90
C THR A 151 -6.17 24.73 -25.75
N ARG A 152 -6.69 24.60 -26.98
CA ARG A 152 -6.97 25.75 -27.86
C ARG A 152 -8.38 25.75 -28.45
N THR A 153 -9.40 25.55 -27.62
CA THR A 153 -10.77 25.99 -27.93
C THR A 153 -11.45 26.49 -26.66
N GLY A 154 -11.09 27.70 -26.23
CA GLY A 154 -11.68 28.37 -25.08
C GLY A 154 -11.14 29.79 -24.98
N LYS A 155 -11.90 30.74 -25.51
CA LYS A 155 -11.64 32.19 -25.47
C LYS A 155 -11.60 32.66 -24.00
N HIS A 156 -10.60 33.46 -23.63
CA HIS A 156 -10.49 34.21 -22.37
C HIS A 156 -10.84 33.45 -21.08
N THR A 157 -9.84 32.83 -20.46
CA THR A 157 -9.82 32.72 -18.99
C THR A 157 -8.58 33.46 -18.52
N GLU A 158 -8.84 34.51 -17.75
CA GLU A 158 -7.84 35.37 -17.12
C GLU A 158 -6.83 34.53 -16.34
N ASN A 159 -5.58 35.02 -16.29
CA ASN A 159 -4.54 34.56 -15.38
C ASN A 159 -5.09 34.53 -13.94
N SER A 160 -5.66 33.42 -13.48
CA SER A 160 -5.72 33.13 -12.06
C SER A 160 -4.31 32.74 -11.65
N GLY A 161 -3.61 33.70 -11.05
CA GLY A 161 -2.27 33.51 -10.49
C GLY A 161 -2.28 32.58 -9.27
N VAL A 162 -2.66 31.32 -9.47
CA VAL A 162 -2.44 30.25 -8.50
C VAL A 162 -1.09 29.64 -8.85
N THR A 163 -0.03 30.18 -8.29
CA THR A 163 1.26 29.49 -8.28
C THR A 163 1.06 28.15 -7.56
N PRO A 164 1.42 27.02 -8.19
CA PRO A 164 1.18 25.70 -7.63
C PRO A 164 2.12 25.48 -6.43
N ASP A 165 1.62 24.92 -5.33
CA ASP A 165 2.47 24.36 -4.26
C ASP A 165 2.74 22.87 -4.51
N VAL A 166 3.37 22.64 -5.66
CA VAL A 166 4.67 21.99 -5.88
C VAL A 166 5.33 21.31 -4.65
N GLY A 167 5.52 19.98 -4.68
CA GLY A 167 6.54 19.24 -3.91
C GLY A 167 7.96 19.71 -4.27
N ALA A 168 9.03 19.21 -3.62
CA ALA A 168 10.35 19.86 -3.75
C ALA A 168 10.88 19.97 -5.20
N SER A 169 10.36 19.14 -6.11
CA SER A 169 10.72 19.07 -7.53
C SER A 169 10.01 20.02 -8.50
N GLY A 170 8.91 20.70 -8.12
CA GLY A 170 8.01 21.30 -9.12
C GLY A 170 6.66 20.58 -9.29
N ASP A 171 6.48 19.43 -8.63
CA ASP A 171 5.42 18.48 -8.99
C ASP A 171 4.26 18.42 -7.99
N PRO A 172 3.06 17.98 -8.41
CA PRO A 172 2.00 17.62 -7.47
C PRO A 172 2.46 16.56 -6.45
N GLN A 173 1.97 16.65 -5.21
CA GLN A 173 2.28 15.71 -4.14
C GLN A 173 1.94 14.26 -4.53
N VAL A 174 2.85 13.34 -4.27
CA VAL A 174 2.61 11.90 -4.40
C VAL A 174 2.10 11.35 -3.08
N PHE A 175 0.93 10.72 -3.12
CA PHE A 175 0.33 10.08 -1.95
C PHE A 175 0.80 8.65 -1.83
N TYR A 176 1.11 8.24 -0.59
CA TYR A 176 1.59 6.92 -0.22
C TYR A 176 0.60 6.28 0.75
N PHE A 177 0.11 5.09 0.41
CA PHE A 177 -0.71 4.26 1.29
C PHE A 177 -0.09 2.87 1.38
N GLY A 178 0.01 2.30 2.57
CA GLY A 178 0.60 0.99 2.79
C GLY A 178 -0.11 0.21 3.89
N VAL A 179 -0.27 -1.09 3.67
CA VAL A 179 -0.71 -2.09 4.66
C VAL A 179 0.36 -3.17 4.71
N PHE A 180 0.78 -3.53 5.93
CA PHE A 180 1.79 -4.53 6.21
C PHE A 180 1.19 -5.49 7.23
N ASP A 181 0.83 -6.69 6.78
CA ASP A 181 0.35 -7.71 7.71
C ASP A 181 1.58 -8.50 8.19
N GLY A 182 1.73 -8.58 9.50
CA GLY A 182 2.93 -9.09 10.16
C GLY A 182 2.70 -10.49 10.69
N HIS A 183 3.72 -11.34 10.63
CA HIS A 183 3.66 -12.68 11.20
C HIS A 183 4.94 -13.04 11.95
N GLY A 184 4.81 -13.71 13.09
CA GLY A 184 5.94 -14.01 13.98
C GLY A 184 6.45 -12.81 14.77
N GLY A 185 5.66 -11.73 14.85
CA GLY A 185 5.87 -10.50 15.61
C GLY A 185 5.79 -9.22 14.75
N ALA A 186 5.66 -8.07 15.41
CA ALA A 186 5.46 -6.78 14.74
C ALA A 186 6.74 -6.07 14.26
N GLU A 187 7.92 -6.69 14.39
CA GLU A 187 9.20 -6.02 14.08
C GLU A 187 9.37 -5.73 12.58
N CYS A 188 9.01 -6.69 11.72
CA CYS A 188 9.14 -6.54 10.28
C CYS A 188 8.10 -5.55 9.73
N SER A 189 6.82 -5.71 10.08
CA SER A 189 5.74 -4.79 9.69
C SER A 189 5.99 -3.36 10.20
N GLY A 190 6.49 -3.23 11.44
CA GLY A 190 6.91 -1.95 12.03
C GLY A 190 8.07 -1.30 11.28
N PHE A 191 9.10 -2.07 10.92
CA PHE A 191 10.22 -1.59 10.08
C PHE A 191 9.72 -1.09 8.72
N LEU A 192 8.84 -1.83 8.04
CA LEU A 192 8.29 -1.40 6.75
C LEU A 192 7.50 -0.10 6.87
N ARG A 193 6.62 0.01 7.87
CA ARG A 193 5.88 1.24 8.18
C ARG A 193 6.81 2.45 8.35
N GLU A 194 7.91 2.26 9.05
CA GLU A 194 8.82 3.33 9.46
C GLU A 194 9.89 3.68 8.42
N GLN A 195 10.27 2.75 7.54
CA GLN A 195 11.48 2.92 6.72
C GLN A 195 11.27 2.67 5.22
N LEU A 196 10.21 1.98 4.78
CA LEU A 196 10.08 1.63 3.35
C LEU A 196 9.98 2.87 2.44
N HIS A 197 9.27 3.91 2.89
CA HIS A 197 9.19 5.19 2.19
C HIS A 197 10.56 5.87 2.05
N ASP A 198 11.42 5.78 3.07
CA ASP A 198 12.79 6.33 3.00
C ASP A 198 13.64 5.59 1.96
N TYR A 199 13.48 4.27 1.84
CA TYR A 199 14.17 3.50 0.78
C TYR A 199 13.71 3.96 -0.61
N LEU A 200 12.41 4.24 -0.77
CA LEU A 200 11.82 4.71 -2.01
C LEU A 200 12.33 6.10 -2.40
N GLU A 201 12.34 7.06 -1.46
CA GLU A 201 12.87 8.42 -1.71
C GLU A 201 14.38 8.38 -2.02
N LYS A 202 15.16 7.61 -1.26
CA LYS A 202 16.61 7.44 -1.50
C LYS A 202 16.89 6.78 -2.85
N ALA A 203 16.16 5.72 -3.20
CA ALA A 203 16.31 5.04 -4.48
C ALA A 203 15.95 5.97 -5.64
N THR A 204 14.88 6.75 -5.52
CA THR A 204 14.49 7.76 -6.53
C THR A 204 15.62 8.75 -6.82
N GLN A 205 16.30 9.24 -5.78
CA GLN A 205 17.48 10.12 -5.93
C GLN A 205 18.68 9.38 -6.54
N GLN A 206 18.94 8.14 -6.11
CA GLN A 206 20.04 7.33 -6.63
C GLN A 206 19.87 7.03 -8.12
N PHE A 207 18.65 6.72 -8.55
CA PHE A 207 18.30 6.45 -9.94
C PHE A 207 18.05 7.72 -10.76
N GLU A 208 18.15 8.90 -10.14
CA GLU A 208 18.01 10.21 -10.79
C GLU A 208 16.68 10.37 -11.55
N LEU A 209 15.59 9.89 -10.93
CA LEU A 209 14.26 10.04 -11.50
C LEU A 209 13.90 11.53 -11.59
N LYS A 210 13.39 11.91 -12.76
CA LYS A 210 12.84 13.22 -13.06
C LYS A 210 11.31 13.14 -13.14
N SER A 211 10.70 14.30 -13.04
CA SER A 211 9.26 14.46 -13.23
C SER A 211 8.86 14.00 -14.63
N SER A 212 7.81 13.19 -14.73
CA SER A 212 7.14 12.89 -16.00
C SER A 212 6.36 14.10 -16.55
N LEU A 213 6.22 15.17 -15.77
CA LEU A 213 5.47 16.37 -16.13
C LEU A 213 6.37 17.46 -16.74
N THR A 214 7.68 17.47 -16.52
CA THR A 214 8.57 18.49 -17.10
C THR A 214 8.80 18.25 -18.59
N GLN A 215 8.53 19.25 -19.44
CA GLN A 215 8.86 19.21 -20.88
C GLN A 215 10.38 19.34 -21.06
N GLU A 216 11.00 18.40 -21.77
CA GLU A 216 12.16 18.76 -22.59
C GLU A 216 11.62 19.39 -23.88
N LYS A 217 12.07 20.62 -24.19
CA LYS A 217 11.89 21.22 -25.51
C LYS A 217 12.73 20.42 -26.52
N SER A 218 12.24 19.29 -26.99
CA SER A 218 12.77 18.67 -28.22
C SER A 218 11.98 19.24 -29.39
N GLU A 219 12.72 19.82 -30.34
CA GLU A 219 12.26 20.55 -31.51
C GLU A 219 11.20 19.79 -32.33
N ALA A 220 10.32 20.57 -32.94
CA ALA A 220 9.25 20.10 -33.80
C ALA A 220 9.79 19.29 -34.98
N GLU A 221 9.26 18.08 -35.18
CA GLU A 221 9.19 17.50 -36.53
C GLU A 221 7.89 16.71 -36.72
N SER A 222 7.16 17.14 -37.73
CA SER A 222 5.94 16.54 -38.25
C SER A 222 6.25 15.23 -38.96
N SER A 223 5.97 14.09 -38.34
CA SER A 223 5.72 12.85 -39.09
C SER A 223 4.96 11.85 -38.24
N THR A 224 3.74 11.57 -38.63
CA THR A 224 2.90 10.47 -38.12
C THR A 224 3.42 9.13 -38.64
N PRO A 225 3.75 8.14 -37.78
CA PRO A 225 3.72 6.75 -38.18
C PRO A 225 2.46 6.09 -37.62
N LYS A 226 1.64 5.52 -38.51
CA LYS A 226 0.59 4.56 -38.15
C LYS A 226 1.26 3.28 -37.64
N ALA A 227 1.23 3.05 -36.32
CA ALA A 227 1.45 1.73 -35.73
C ALA A 227 0.09 1.14 -35.35
N LYS A 228 -0.21 -0.06 -35.84
CA LYS A 228 -1.43 -0.82 -35.49
C LYS A 228 -1.24 -1.48 -34.13
N GLY A 229 -2.17 -1.24 -33.20
CA GLY A 229 -2.36 -2.10 -32.02
C GLY A 229 -2.34 -1.42 -30.64
N GLU A 230 -2.00 -0.14 -30.53
CA GLU A 230 -2.05 0.59 -29.26
C GLU A 230 -3.23 1.57 -29.25
N ALA A 231 -3.96 1.63 -28.13
CA ALA A 231 -5.03 2.61 -27.91
C ALA A 231 -4.44 4.03 -28.10
N SER A 232 -4.76 4.64 -29.25
CA SER A 232 -4.20 5.92 -29.64
C SER A 232 -4.50 7.01 -28.59
N SER A 233 -3.73 8.10 -28.55
CA SER A 233 -4.03 9.23 -27.66
C SER A 233 -5.44 9.81 -27.88
N GLY A 234 -6.05 9.55 -29.05
CA GLY A 234 -7.45 9.88 -29.36
C GLY A 234 -8.47 9.03 -28.60
N ASP A 235 -8.21 7.73 -28.38
CA ASP A 235 -9.10 6.86 -27.59
C ASP A 235 -9.10 7.23 -26.11
N ARG A 236 -7.96 7.65 -25.57
CA ARG A 236 -7.88 8.14 -24.18
C ARG A 236 -8.63 9.46 -24.01
N VAL A 237 -8.47 10.38 -24.97
CA VAL A 237 -9.20 11.65 -24.95
C VAL A 237 -10.71 11.43 -25.04
N ARG A 238 -11.16 10.48 -25.88
CA ARG A 238 -12.56 10.08 -25.93
C ARG A 238 -13.02 9.47 -24.62
N ARG A 239 -12.30 8.50 -24.06
CA ARG A 239 -12.64 7.90 -22.75
C ARG A 239 -12.70 8.92 -21.62
N ASP A 240 -11.73 9.83 -21.52
CA ASP A 240 -11.72 10.89 -20.50
C ASP A 240 -12.92 11.84 -20.67
N LYS A 241 -13.26 12.20 -21.92
CA LYS A 241 -14.39 13.08 -22.23
C LYS A 241 -15.73 12.38 -21.99
N GLU A 242 -15.87 11.13 -22.42
CA GLU A 242 -17.02 10.25 -22.16
C GLU A 242 -17.20 10.04 -20.64
N SER A 243 -16.11 9.86 -19.89
CA SER A 243 -16.13 9.75 -18.41
C SER A 243 -16.53 11.06 -17.72
N LEU A 244 -16.15 12.22 -18.28
CA LEU A 244 -16.57 13.54 -17.79
C LEU A 244 -18.03 13.86 -18.15
N GLU A 245 -18.53 13.39 -19.30
CA GLU A 245 -19.85 13.75 -19.83
C GLU A 245 -21.00 12.88 -19.30
N ALA A 246 -20.77 11.62 -18.93
CA ALA A 246 -21.63 10.85 -18.01
C ALA A 246 -21.05 9.43 -17.83
N ILE A 247 -20.53 9.09 -16.65
CA ILE A 247 -20.41 7.67 -16.30
C ILE A 247 -21.84 7.15 -16.11
N GLU A 248 -22.42 6.54 -17.15
CA GLU A 248 -23.71 5.88 -17.05
C GLU A 248 -23.56 4.60 -16.22
N THR A 249 -24.10 4.64 -15.01
CA THR A 249 -24.12 3.49 -14.12
C THR A 249 -25.09 2.47 -14.65
N HIS A 250 -24.64 1.22 -14.73
CA HIS A 250 -25.44 0.13 -15.26
C HIS A 250 -25.16 -1.15 -14.48
N THR A 251 -26.10 -2.08 -14.56
CA THR A 251 -25.93 -3.43 -14.04
C THR A 251 -25.45 -4.33 -15.16
N PRO A 252 -24.24 -4.93 -15.07
CA PRO A 252 -23.76 -5.84 -16.12
C PRO A 252 -24.75 -6.98 -16.36
N PRO A 253 -25.00 -7.39 -17.62
CA PRO A 253 -25.92 -8.47 -17.94
C PRO A 253 -25.55 -9.77 -17.19
N GLY A 254 -26.53 -10.41 -16.56
CA GLY A 254 -26.32 -11.66 -15.81
C GLY A 254 -25.87 -11.48 -14.35
N THR A 255 -25.66 -10.25 -13.87
CA THR A 255 -25.36 -9.99 -12.45
C THR A 255 -26.56 -10.37 -11.59
N GLN A 256 -26.40 -11.37 -10.73
CA GLN A 256 -27.41 -11.77 -9.74
C GLN A 256 -26.91 -11.54 -8.32
N PRO A 257 -27.81 -11.21 -7.36
CA PRO A 257 -27.45 -11.16 -5.96
C PRO A 257 -26.89 -12.51 -5.47
N MET A 258 -25.84 -12.46 -4.67
CA MET A 258 -25.28 -13.63 -3.99
C MET A 258 -26.26 -14.13 -2.92
N LYS A 259 -26.65 -15.40 -3.04
CA LYS A 259 -27.58 -16.06 -2.12
C LYS A 259 -26.84 -16.95 -1.13
N PRO A 260 -27.32 -17.07 0.12
CA PRO A 260 -26.78 -18.00 1.08
C PRO A 260 -26.96 -19.46 0.64
N PRO A 261 -26.11 -20.39 1.11
CA PRO A 261 -26.24 -21.81 0.81
C PRO A 261 -27.58 -22.36 1.33
N LYS A 262 -28.19 -23.29 0.57
CA LYS A 262 -29.45 -23.91 0.98
C LYS A 262 -29.20 -24.98 2.06
N PRO A 263 -30.09 -25.15 3.05
CA PRO A 263 -29.96 -26.22 4.03
C PRO A 263 -29.91 -27.59 3.34
N GLY A 264 -28.83 -28.35 3.55
CA GLY A 264 -28.65 -29.70 3.00
C GLY A 264 -28.11 -29.77 1.56
N SER A 265 -27.76 -28.66 0.91
CA SER A 265 -27.02 -28.68 -0.36
C SER A 265 -25.52 -28.69 -0.12
N LYS A 266 -24.74 -29.28 -1.05
CA LYS A 266 -23.26 -29.15 -1.08
C LYS A 266 -22.83 -27.81 -1.70
N ASP A 267 -23.65 -26.77 -1.59
CA ASP A 267 -23.32 -25.46 -2.15
C ASP A 267 -22.16 -24.88 -1.33
N GLN A 268 -21.00 -24.71 -1.97
CA GLN A 268 -19.84 -24.12 -1.32
C GLN A 268 -20.09 -22.62 -1.10
N LEU A 269 -19.80 -22.13 0.11
CA LEU A 269 -19.69 -20.69 0.36
C LEU A 269 -18.76 -20.05 -0.68
N PRO A 270 -19.04 -18.82 -1.16
CA PRO A 270 -18.06 -18.13 -1.99
C PRO A 270 -16.74 -18.11 -1.23
N THR A 271 -15.71 -18.58 -1.93
CA THR A 271 -14.39 -18.76 -1.35
C THR A 271 -13.88 -17.39 -0.92
N ALA A 272 -13.39 -17.31 0.30
CA ALA A 272 -12.71 -16.13 0.78
C ALA A 272 -11.42 -15.93 -0.02
N GLY A 273 -11.17 -14.70 -0.47
CA GLY A 273 -10.08 -14.42 -1.41
C GLY A 273 -10.21 -15.19 -2.74
N SER A 274 -9.24 -14.95 -3.64
CA SER A 274 -9.19 -15.34 -5.05
C SER A 274 -9.75 -16.73 -5.43
N LYS A 275 -11.07 -16.82 -5.69
CA LYS A 275 -11.68 -17.69 -6.72
C LYS A 275 -12.71 -16.95 -7.58
N THR A 276 -12.67 -15.62 -7.61
CA THR A 276 -13.35 -14.86 -8.67
C THR A 276 -12.66 -15.20 -10.00
N MET A 277 -13.44 -15.54 -11.03
CA MET A 277 -12.93 -15.98 -12.35
C MET A 277 -12.12 -14.89 -13.08
N GLU A 278 -12.22 -13.64 -12.65
CA GLU A 278 -11.51 -12.50 -13.23
C GLU A 278 -10.22 -12.23 -12.43
N GLY A 279 -9.08 -12.46 -13.08
CA GLY A 279 -7.77 -12.11 -12.54
C GLY A 279 -7.61 -10.60 -12.36
N PRO A 280 -6.58 -10.15 -11.62
CA PRO A 280 -6.39 -8.73 -11.38
C PRO A 280 -6.06 -8.01 -12.70
N ILE A 281 -6.42 -6.72 -12.81
CA ILE A 281 -6.32 -5.98 -14.09
C ILE A 281 -4.88 -5.75 -14.55
N ASP A 282 -4.62 -5.92 -15.85
CA ASP A 282 -3.29 -5.71 -16.43
C ASP A 282 -2.86 -4.24 -16.31
N GLY A 283 -1.59 -4.06 -15.94
CA GLY A 283 -0.97 -2.74 -15.85
C GLY A 283 -0.66 -2.13 -17.22
N VAL A 284 -0.56 -0.80 -17.25
CA VAL A 284 -0.06 -0.04 -18.39
C VAL A 284 1.48 0.02 -18.34
N ALA A 285 2.12 0.11 -19.50
CA ALA A 285 3.57 0.22 -19.61
C ALA A 285 4.17 1.36 -18.74
N PRO A 286 5.36 1.16 -18.16
CA PRO A 286 6.10 2.16 -17.38
C PRO A 286 6.26 3.51 -18.08
N VAL A 287 6.43 4.56 -17.28
CA VAL A 287 6.79 5.90 -17.77
C VAL A 287 8.29 6.10 -17.58
N ARG A 288 8.98 6.50 -18.66
CA ARG A 288 10.40 6.85 -18.58
C ARG A 288 10.58 8.12 -17.75
N GLN A 289 11.40 8.02 -16.71
CA GLN A 289 11.69 9.12 -15.79
C GLN A 289 13.19 9.33 -15.57
N SER A 290 14.05 8.39 -15.97
CA SER A 290 15.50 8.55 -15.88
C SER A 290 16.23 8.12 -17.17
N GLU A 291 17.38 8.75 -17.39
CA GLU A 291 18.33 8.42 -18.45
C GLU A 291 19.58 7.70 -17.92
N SER A 292 19.72 7.58 -16.60
CA SER A 292 20.93 7.14 -15.90
C SER A 292 21.04 5.61 -15.82
N ILE A 293 20.98 4.96 -16.98
CA ILE A 293 20.95 3.50 -17.11
C ILE A 293 22.19 2.84 -16.51
N GLY A 294 23.39 3.39 -16.75
CA GLY A 294 24.62 2.82 -16.21
C GLY A 294 24.69 2.81 -14.67
N LYS A 295 24.14 3.85 -14.04
CA LYS A 295 24.09 3.96 -12.57
C LYS A 295 23.06 2.99 -11.99
N ALA A 296 21.89 2.88 -12.61
CA ALA A 296 20.88 1.90 -12.23
C ALA A 296 21.42 0.47 -12.32
N ASP A 297 22.06 0.11 -13.44
CA ASP A 297 22.68 -1.19 -13.64
C ASP A 297 23.74 -1.50 -12.57
N GLU A 298 24.58 -0.54 -12.20
CA GLU A 298 25.55 -0.70 -11.11
C GLU A 298 24.86 -1.00 -9.76
N LEU A 299 23.81 -0.25 -9.43
CA LEU A 299 23.05 -0.43 -8.19
C LEU A 299 22.37 -1.80 -8.13
N GLU A 300 21.72 -2.19 -9.23
CA GLU A 300 21.04 -3.47 -9.40
C GLU A 300 22.02 -4.65 -9.32
N GLN A 301 23.11 -4.61 -10.08
CA GLN A 301 24.18 -5.63 -10.04
C GLN A 301 24.73 -5.81 -8.62
N ARG A 302 24.98 -4.69 -7.93
CA ARG A 302 25.49 -4.71 -6.56
C ARG A 302 24.50 -5.36 -5.61
N LEU A 303 23.21 -5.05 -5.71
CA LEU A 303 22.17 -5.63 -4.86
C LEU A 303 21.99 -7.14 -5.12
N VAL A 304 21.94 -7.56 -6.38
CA VAL A 304 21.85 -8.99 -6.74
C VAL A 304 23.08 -9.76 -6.25
N LYS A 305 24.28 -9.19 -6.40
CA LYS A 305 25.52 -9.76 -5.85
C LYS A 305 25.45 -9.90 -4.33
N GLN A 306 24.99 -8.86 -3.64
CA GLN A 306 24.82 -8.85 -2.18
C GLN A 306 23.87 -9.95 -1.70
N TRP A 307 22.71 -10.12 -2.35
CA TRP A 307 21.77 -11.20 -2.04
C TRP A 307 22.37 -12.59 -2.29
N ARG A 308 23.07 -12.76 -3.41
CA ARG A 308 23.75 -14.01 -3.77
C ARG A 308 24.80 -14.41 -2.72
N GLU A 309 25.53 -13.45 -2.17
CA GLU A 309 26.55 -13.67 -1.15
C GLU A 309 25.96 -13.92 0.24
N LEU A 310 24.94 -13.14 0.64
CA LEU A 310 24.33 -13.25 1.97
C LEU A 310 23.50 -14.52 2.14
N VAL A 311 22.62 -14.80 1.18
CA VAL A 311 21.63 -15.89 1.28
C VAL A 311 22.02 -17.07 0.39
N GLY A 312 22.39 -16.81 -0.86
CA GLY A 312 22.61 -17.87 -1.85
C GLY A 312 21.32 -18.60 -2.21
N GLY A 313 21.39 -19.91 -2.49
CA GLY A 313 20.22 -20.71 -2.86
C GLY A 313 19.49 -20.15 -4.08
N TYR A 314 18.19 -19.87 -3.94
CA TYR A 314 17.37 -19.16 -4.92
C TYR A 314 18.06 -17.89 -5.50
N PHE A 315 18.70 -17.09 -4.63
CA PHE A 315 19.36 -15.84 -5.01
C PHE A 315 20.59 -16.00 -5.90
N ARG A 316 21.09 -17.23 -6.14
CA ARG A 316 22.14 -17.49 -7.14
C ARG A 316 21.64 -17.40 -8.58
N ARG A 317 20.34 -17.57 -8.80
CA ARG A 317 19.68 -17.57 -10.12
C ARG A 317 18.51 -16.58 -10.15
N PHE A 318 18.50 -15.64 -9.22
CA PHE A 318 17.44 -14.66 -9.07
C PHE A 318 17.45 -13.67 -10.24
N LYS A 319 16.26 -13.42 -10.79
CA LYS A 319 16.05 -12.59 -11.98
C LYS A 319 14.88 -11.64 -11.77
N PRO A 320 15.08 -10.50 -11.10
CA PRO A 320 14.05 -9.50 -10.88
C PRO A 320 13.44 -9.00 -12.21
N GLU A 321 12.15 -8.68 -12.22
CA GLU A 321 11.40 -8.36 -13.43
C GLU A 321 11.83 -7.03 -14.07
N TYR A 322 11.99 -5.99 -13.26
CA TYR A 322 12.28 -4.62 -13.70
C TYR A 322 13.76 -4.27 -13.65
N PHE A 323 14.64 -5.21 -13.30
CA PHE A 323 16.10 -5.05 -13.37
C PHE A 323 16.63 -5.33 -14.77
N SER A 324 17.75 -4.69 -15.11
CA SER A 324 18.49 -4.90 -16.34
C SER A 324 18.98 -6.34 -16.52
N MET A 325 19.14 -6.77 -17.77
CA MET A 325 19.71 -8.07 -18.13
C MET A 325 21.14 -8.22 -17.62
N SER A 326 21.91 -7.13 -17.64
CA SER A 326 23.28 -7.06 -17.11
C SER A 326 23.34 -7.26 -15.60
N ALA A 327 22.33 -6.78 -14.86
CA ALA A 327 22.15 -7.09 -13.45
C ALA A 327 21.64 -8.51 -13.16
N GLY A 328 21.37 -9.30 -14.19
CA GLY A 328 20.81 -10.65 -14.07
C GLY A 328 19.29 -10.67 -13.94
N GLY A 329 18.61 -9.55 -14.15
CA GLY A 329 17.14 -9.46 -14.21
C GLY A 329 16.54 -10.07 -15.47
N GLN A 330 15.24 -9.87 -15.65
CA GLN A 330 14.55 -10.20 -16.89
C GLN A 330 14.77 -9.18 -18.01
N GLY A 331 15.38 -8.04 -17.68
CA GLY A 331 15.66 -6.96 -18.60
C GLY A 331 14.59 -5.90 -18.59
N HIS A 332 15.04 -4.65 -18.69
CA HIS A 332 14.12 -3.55 -18.96
C HIS A 332 13.40 -3.77 -20.30
N THR A 333 12.22 -3.17 -20.47
CA THR A 333 11.40 -3.31 -21.70
C THR A 333 12.21 -3.04 -22.97
N THR A 334 13.13 -2.08 -22.94
CA THR A 334 14.01 -1.74 -24.06
C THR A 334 15.01 -2.83 -24.44
N GLU A 335 15.55 -3.55 -23.45
CA GLU A 335 16.48 -4.66 -23.70
C GLU A 335 15.74 -5.84 -24.33
N LYS A 336 14.51 -6.11 -23.85
CA LYS A 336 13.61 -7.12 -24.40
C LYS A 336 13.25 -6.83 -25.87
N GLU A 337 12.91 -5.58 -26.20
CA GLU A 337 12.62 -5.15 -27.58
C GLU A 337 13.85 -5.19 -28.51
N GLY A 338 15.04 -4.86 -27.99
CA GLY A 338 16.29 -4.90 -28.74
C GLY A 338 16.66 -6.30 -29.22
N ILE A 339 16.26 -7.34 -28.48
CA ILE A 339 16.47 -8.75 -28.85
C ILE A 339 15.47 -9.20 -29.92
N GLY A 340 14.22 -8.74 -29.86
CA GLY A 340 13.17 -9.08 -30.84
C GLY A 340 13.39 -8.51 -32.24
N LYS A 341 14.24 -7.48 -32.40
CA LYS A 341 14.54 -6.82 -33.70
C LYS A 341 15.78 -7.35 -34.42
N ARG A 342 16.39 -8.47 -34.01
CA ARG A 342 17.45 -9.14 -34.78
C ARG A 342 16.91 -10.30 -35.64
N PRO A 343 16.51 -10.00 -36.89
CA PRO A 343 16.94 -10.80 -38.02
C PRO A 343 17.88 -9.98 -38.92
N THR A 344 18.84 -10.69 -39.50
CA THR A 344 19.83 -10.29 -40.52
C THR A 344 19.69 -8.91 -41.19
N SER A 345 20.85 -8.23 -41.30
CA SER A 345 21.21 -7.12 -42.18
C SER A 345 21.10 -5.69 -41.64
N LYS A 346 22.12 -4.90 -42.00
CA LYS A 346 22.39 -3.52 -41.61
C LYS A 346 21.20 -2.60 -41.99
N ALA A 347 20.48 -2.11 -40.99
CA ALA A 347 19.66 -0.91 -41.13
C ALA A 347 19.66 -0.16 -39.80
N SER A 348 19.94 1.14 -39.85
CA SER A 348 20.01 2.05 -38.72
C SER A 348 18.77 1.98 -37.84
N THR A 349 18.98 1.78 -36.53
CA THR A 349 17.96 1.79 -35.49
C THR A 349 17.08 3.04 -35.60
N PRO A 350 15.74 2.94 -35.69
CA PRO A 350 14.88 4.11 -35.62
C PRO A 350 15.07 4.76 -34.24
N LYS A 351 15.44 6.04 -34.23
CA LYS A 351 15.80 6.82 -33.02
C LYS A 351 14.62 7.06 -32.05
N ASN A 352 13.39 6.62 -32.39
CA ASN A 352 12.16 6.93 -31.66
C ASN A 352 11.59 5.77 -30.81
N ALA A 353 12.42 4.81 -30.39
CA ALA A 353 12.04 3.76 -29.43
C ALA A 353 13.04 3.67 -28.27
N ARG A 354 13.38 4.81 -27.66
CA ARG A 354 14.30 4.90 -26.51
C ARG A 354 13.51 5.13 -25.23
N GLN A 355 12.91 4.06 -24.71
CA GLN A 355 12.31 4.01 -23.36
C GLN A 355 13.41 3.84 -22.29
N GLY A 356 13.17 4.23 -21.05
CA GLY A 356 14.18 4.26 -19.98
C GLY A 356 13.53 3.99 -18.62
N ILE A 357 14.30 4.10 -17.54
CA ILE A 357 13.93 3.65 -16.19
C ILE A 357 12.76 4.46 -15.62
N GLY A 358 11.77 3.77 -15.05
CA GLY A 358 10.58 4.34 -14.42
C GLY A 358 10.53 4.09 -12.91
N ILE A 359 9.45 4.55 -12.27
CA ILE A 359 9.19 4.35 -10.84
C ILE A 359 9.10 2.86 -10.46
N GLU A 360 8.71 2.00 -11.40
CA GLU A 360 8.58 0.56 -11.21
C GLU A 360 9.93 -0.10 -10.87
N THR A 361 11.01 0.25 -11.58
CA THR A 361 12.37 -0.23 -11.27
C THR A 361 12.83 0.26 -9.90
N VAL A 362 12.49 1.50 -9.54
CA VAL A 362 12.83 2.07 -8.23
C VAL A 362 12.09 1.37 -7.11
N LEU A 363 10.82 1.04 -7.30
CA LEU A 363 10.01 0.27 -6.37
C LEU A 363 10.59 -1.13 -6.14
N GLU A 364 10.92 -1.84 -7.22
CA GLU A 364 11.55 -3.17 -7.12
C GLU A 364 12.89 -3.10 -6.36
N TYR A 365 13.75 -2.13 -6.70
CA TYR A 365 15.01 -1.93 -5.99
C TYR A 365 14.80 -1.57 -4.52
N ALA A 366 13.88 -0.67 -4.20
CA ALA A 366 13.60 -0.24 -2.84
C ALA A 366 13.09 -1.40 -1.96
N PHE A 367 12.19 -2.25 -2.48
CA PHE A 367 11.68 -3.44 -1.79
C PHE A 367 12.81 -4.43 -1.51
N LEU A 368 13.56 -4.82 -2.54
CA LEU A 368 14.66 -5.78 -2.39
C LEU A 368 15.79 -5.24 -1.52
N LYS A 369 16.04 -3.93 -1.53
CA LYS A 369 17.06 -3.30 -0.69
C LYS A 369 16.63 -3.20 0.77
N ALA A 370 15.37 -2.84 1.04
CA ALA A 370 14.83 -2.79 2.39
C ALA A 370 14.84 -4.18 3.04
N ASP A 371 14.42 -5.21 2.31
CA ASP A 371 14.46 -6.60 2.77
C ASP A 371 15.90 -7.08 2.99
N TYR A 372 16.83 -6.76 2.09
CA TYR A 372 18.24 -7.11 2.24
C TYR A 372 18.81 -6.52 3.53
N ASP A 373 18.60 -5.22 3.76
CA ASP A 373 19.12 -4.53 4.93
C ASP A 373 18.48 -5.07 6.22
N PHE A 374 17.19 -5.43 6.20
CA PHE A 374 16.50 -6.07 7.31
C PHE A 374 17.09 -7.45 7.64
N VAL A 375 17.19 -8.33 6.64
CA VAL A 375 17.74 -9.69 6.79
C VAL A 375 19.20 -9.64 7.22
N ALA A 376 20.03 -8.81 6.58
CA ALA A 376 21.44 -8.65 6.91
C ALA A 376 21.66 -8.14 8.34
N ALA A 377 20.72 -7.34 8.88
CA ALA A 377 20.75 -6.92 10.28
C ALA A 377 20.39 -8.06 11.25
N GLN A 378 19.61 -9.07 10.83
CA GLN A 378 19.24 -10.20 11.69
C GLN A 378 20.31 -11.31 11.73
N VAL A 379 21.10 -11.52 10.67
CA VAL A 379 22.09 -12.60 10.59
C VAL A 379 23.10 -12.55 11.75
N GLY A 380 23.56 -11.34 12.11
CA GLY A 380 24.57 -11.15 13.17
C GLY A 380 24.05 -11.14 14.61
N LYS A 381 22.74 -11.30 14.84
CA LYS A 381 22.15 -11.26 16.19
C LYS A 381 22.17 -12.63 16.87
N LYS A 382 22.20 -12.60 18.21
CA LYS A 382 22.16 -13.81 19.04
C LYS A 382 20.83 -14.54 18.86
N GLU A 383 20.91 -15.85 18.71
CA GLU A 383 19.77 -16.76 18.73
C GLU A 383 19.55 -17.23 20.18
N GLU A 384 18.45 -16.83 20.81
CA GLU A 384 18.02 -17.42 22.08
C GLU A 384 17.16 -18.64 21.75
N ASP A 385 17.78 -19.82 21.68
CA ASP A 385 17.06 -21.11 21.63
C ASP A 385 17.53 -21.99 22.80
N PRO A 386 16.68 -22.21 23.83
CA PRO A 386 17.03 -23.04 24.99
C PRO A 386 17.23 -24.52 24.64
N VAL A 387 16.78 -25.00 23.47
CA VAL A 387 16.92 -26.40 23.02
C VAL A 387 18.21 -26.63 22.22
N ARG A 388 18.91 -25.56 21.78
CA ARG A 388 20.15 -25.63 20.99
C ARG A 388 21.43 -25.39 21.81
N ALA A 389 21.38 -25.47 23.15
CA ALA A 389 22.57 -25.36 24.00
C ALA A 389 23.68 -26.40 23.69
N ASP A 390 23.33 -27.49 22.98
CA ASP A 390 24.25 -28.56 22.57
C ASP A 390 24.81 -28.41 21.14
N LYS A 391 24.44 -27.36 20.39
CA LYS A 391 25.04 -27.09 19.08
C LYS A 391 26.33 -26.29 19.23
N ALA A 392 27.33 -26.62 18.41
CA ALA A 392 28.60 -25.90 18.40
C ALA A 392 28.34 -24.39 18.20
N LEU A 393 29.04 -23.56 18.98
CA LEU A 393 28.97 -22.08 18.95
C LEU A 393 29.14 -21.44 17.55
N ASN A 394 29.58 -22.24 16.56
CA ASN A 394 29.90 -21.82 15.19
C ASN A 394 28.98 -22.44 14.13
N ASP A 395 27.83 -23.04 14.50
CA ASP A 395 26.92 -23.67 13.52
C ASP A 395 26.25 -22.63 12.59
N ASP A 396 26.21 -21.36 13.03
CA ASP A 396 25.77 -20.21 12.24
C ASP A 396 26.93 -19.51 11.48
N ASP A 397 28.16 -20.02 11.59
CA ASP A 397 29.37 -19.44 10.99
C ASP A 397 29.51 -19.86 9.51
N ILE A 398 28.65 -19.30 8.67
CA ILE A 398 28.82 -19.36 7.22
C ILE A 398 29.91 -18.34 6.86
N LEU A 399 31.15 -18.82 6.83
CA LEU A 399 32.35 -18.20 6.23
C LEU A 399 33.29 -17.39 7.15
N GLY A 400 33.60 -17.86 8.36
CA GLY A 400 34.91 -17.61 9.00
C GLY A 400 35.33 -16.14 9.14
N GLN A 401 34.36 -15.24 9.22
CA GLN A 401 34.55 -13.81 9.47
C GLN A 401 33.57 -13.38 10.56
N PRO A 402 33.94 -13.54 11.85
CA PRO A 402 33.13 -13.01 12.92
C PRO A 402 33.18 -11.48 12.83
N SER A 403 32.03 -10.82 13.00
CA SER A 403 31.84 -9.36 12.91
C SER A 403 31.88 -8.73 11.51
N ARG A 404 30.94 -9.12 10.64
CA ARG A 404 30.31 -8.10 9.79
C ARG A 404 29.15 -7.49 10.57
N THR A 405 29.47 -6.73 11.63
CA THR A 405 28.49 -5.91 12.35
C THR A 405 27.88 -4.94 11.35
N THR A 406 26.69 -5.26 10.87
CA THR A 406 25.90 -4.35 10.05
C THR A 406 25.63 -3.11 10.91
N THR A 407 26.07 -1.95 10.43
CA THR A 407 26.05 -0.65 11.13
C THR A 407 24.64 -0.08 11.38
N LYS A 408 23.59 -0.85 11.05
CA LYS A 408 22.19 -0.45 11.23
C LYS A 408 21.56 -1.30 12.32
N HIS A 409 21.22 -0.67 13.45
CA HIS A 409 20.36 -1.27 14.47
C HIS A 409 18.92 -1.36 13.93
N ILE A 410 18.59 -2.43 13.21
CA ILE A 410 17.23 -2.74 12.72
C ILE A 410 16.66 -3.89 13.56
N GLY A 411 15.54 -3.67 14.25
CA GLY A 411 14.90 -4.64 15.13
C GLY A 411 15.54 -4.76 16.53
N GLY A 412 15.12 -5.76 17.30
CA GLY A 412 15.55 -5.98 18.69
C GLY A 412 17.00 -6.49 18.87
N THR A 413 17.39 -6.83 20.09
CA THR A 413 18.71 -7.43 20.39
C THR A 413 18.83 -8.88 19.96
N SER A 414 17.70 -9.60 19.93
CA SER A 414 17.60 -10.98 19.48
C SER A 414 17.28 -11.05 17.98
N ARG A 415 17.58 -12.20 17.38
CA ARG A 415 17.27 -12.50 15.99
C ARG A 415 15.75 -12.61 15.80
N PHE A 416 15.17 -11.72 14.98
CA PHE A 416 13.77 -11.83 14.56
C PHE A 416 13.60 -12.89 13.47
N ARG A 417 12.62 -13.79 13.63
CA ARG A 417 12.37 -14.90 12.68
C ARG A 417 11.15 -14.70 11.79
N GLY A 418 10.24 -13.82 12.21
CA GLY A 418 9.01 -13.55 11.48
C GLY A 418 9.25 -12.79 10.18
N GLY A 419 8.15 -12.40 9.56
CA GLY A 419 8.14 -11.63 8.34
C GLY A 419 6.97 -10.67 8.30
N SER A 420 6.75 -10.09 7.13
CA SER A 420 5.57 -9.30 6.87
C SER A 420 5.25 -9.28 5.38
N THR A 421 3.96 -9.29 5.08
CA THR A 421 3.44 -8.92 3.77
C THR A 421 3.54 -7.41 3.59
N CYS A 422 3.49 -6.95 2.35
CA CYS A 422 3.59 -5.54 2.04
C CYS A 422 2.79 -5.21 0.79
N SER A 423 1.76 -4.38 0.98
CA SER A 423 0.98 -3.79 -0.10
C SER A 423 1.06 -2.29 -0.01
N ILE A 424 1.60 -1.63 -1.04
CA ILE A 424 1.59 -0.17 -1.14
C ILE A 424 0.91 0.32 -2.41
N ALA A 425 0.31 1.51 -2.33
CA ALA A 425 -0.32 2.23 -3.41
C ALA A 425 0.19 3.67 -3.46
N LEU A 426 0.73 4.07 -4.60
CA LEU A 426 1.19 5.42 -4.89
C LEU A 426 0.22 6.11 -5.84
N ILE A 427 -0.24 7.32 -5.50
CA ILE A 427 -1.12 8.11 -6.37
C ILE A 427 -0.41 9.41 -6.75
N SER A 428 -0.27 9.65 -8.05
CA SER A 428 0.28 10.88 -8.62
C SER A 428 -0.74 11.53 -9.55
N THR A 429 -0.93 12.85 -9.45
CA THR A 429 -1.82 13.61 -10.32
C THR A 429 -1.01 14.41 -11.35
N PRO A 430 -1.50 14.58 -12.59
CA PRO A 430 -0.85 15.42 -13.59
C PRO A 430 -1.16 16.92 -13.39
N THR A 431 -2.14 17.23 -12.54
CA THR A 431 -2.58 18.59 -12.21
C THR A 431 -2.48 18.83 -10.69
N PRO A 432 -2.46 20.10 -10.24
CA PRO A 432 -2.54 20.44 -8.81
C PRO A 432 -3.88 20.09 -8.15
N SER A 433 -4.88 19.68 -8.93
CA SER A 433 -6.15 19.19 -8.41
C SER A 433 -5.92 17.94 -7.58
N PRO A 434 -6.55 17.80 -6.40
CA PRO A 434 -6.36 16.61 -5.59
C PRO A 434 -6.95 15.38 -6.30
N PHE A 435 -6.35 14.21 -6.07
CA PHE A 435 -6.74 12.96 -6.76
C PHE A 435 -8.19 12.52 -6.49
N TRP A 436 -8.80 12.97 -5.39
CA TRP A 436 -10.21 12.71 -5.06
C TRP A 436 -11.18 13.68 -5.74
N HIS A 437 -10.70 14.63 -6.54
CA HIS A 437 -11.58 15.51 -7.30
C HIS A 437 -12.19 14.75 -8.49
N PRO A 438 -13.52 14.78 -8.71
CA PRO A 438 -14.18 13.98 -9.74
C PRO A 438 -13.65 14.21 -11.16
N SER A 439 -13.20 15.41 -11.49
CA SER A 439 -12.65 15.73 -12.80
C SER A 439 -11.14 15.47 -12.95
N SER A 440 -10.46 15.06 -11.87
CA SER A 440 -9.00 14.91 -11.87
C SER A 440 -8.61 13.51 -12.33
N PRO A 441 -7.90 13.36 -13.47
CA PRO A 441 -7.24 12.11 -13.78
C PRO A 441 -6.08 11.88 -12.79
N SER A 442 -5.71 10.63 -12.56
CA SER A 442 -4.59 10.25 -11.70
C SER A 442 -3.87 9.02 -12.25
N SER A 443 -2.62 8.82 -11.88
CA SER A 443 -1.90 7.56 -12.11
C SER A 443 -1.70 6.87 -10.76
N LEU A 444 -2.08 5.60 -10.68
CA LEU A 444 -1.93 4.72 -9.53
C LEU A 444 -0.84 3.70 -9.84
N VAL A 445 0.12 3.53 -8.94
CA VAL A 445 1.10 2.44 -9.00
C VAL A 445 1.00 1.63 -7.72
N THR A 446 0.77 0.33 -7.83
CA THR A 446 0.75 -0.59 -6.70
C THR A 446 1.97 -1.49 -6.72
N ALA A 447 2.56 -1.75 -5.55
CA ALA A 447 3.62 -2.74 -5.37
C ALA A 447 3.25 -3.67 -4.23
N HIS A 448 3.26 -4.97 -4.50
CA HIS A 448 2.64 -5.98 -3.64
C HIS A 448 3.55 -7.18 -3.40
N VAL A 449 3.59 -7.67 -2.16
CA VAL A 449 4.29 -8.87 -1.70
C VAL A 449 3.45 -9.53 -0.61
N GLY A 450 2.72 -10.60 -0.93
CA GLY A 450 2.15 -11.52 0.06
C GLY A 450 0.74 -11.92 -0.35
N ASP A 451 -0.19 -11.89 0.58
CA ASP A 451 -1.61 -12.21 0.39
C ASP A 451 -2.54 -11.08 0.88
N THR A 452 -1.98 -9.92 1.20
CA THR A 452 -2.73 -8.66 1.35
C THR A 452 -3.45 -8.27 0.05
N ARG A 453 -4.62 -7.65 0.17
CA ARG A 453 -5.49 -7.34 -0.96
C ARG A 453 -5.57 -5.84 -1.23
N ILE A 454 -5.49 -5.46 -2.50
CA ILE A 454 -5.80 -4.09 -2.96
C ILE A 454 -6.95 -4.17 -3.98
N LEU A 455 -8.06 -3.48 -3.70
CA LEU A 455 -9.25 -3.47 -4.56
C LEU A 455 -9.65 -2.05 -4.96
N LEU A 456 -10.03 -1.87 -6.23
CA LEU A 456 -10.76 -0.71 -6.71
C LEU A 456 -12.26 -1.03 -6.80
N CYS A 457 -13.11 -0.03 -6.57
CA CYS A 457 -14.53 -0.12 -6.90
C CYS A 457 -14.81 0.65 -8.19
N ASN A 458 -15.19 -0.04 -9.26
CA ASN A 458 -15.60 0.61 -10.50
C ASN A 458 -16.92 1.38 -10.25
N THR A 459 -16.96 2.66 -10.63
CA THR A 459 -18.14 3.51 -10.39
C THR A 459 -19.31 3.14 -11.29
N ALA A 460 -19.07 2.76 -12.55
CA ALA A 460 -20.12 2.41 -13.50
C ALA A 460 -20.82 1.09 -13.16
N THR A 461 -20.04 0.06 -12.85
CA THR A 461 -20.54 -1.32 -12.64
C THR A 461 -20.74 -1.67 -11.18
N GLY A 462 -20.14 -0.93 -10.24
CA GLY A 462 -20.17 -1.25 -8.81
C GLY A 462 -19.40 -2.51 -8.41
N LEU A 463 -18.63 -3.10 -9.33
CA LEU A 463 -17.87 -4.33 -9.12
C LEU A 463 -16.51 -4.07 -8.45
N ALA A 464 -16.07 -5.04 -7.67
CA ALA A 464 -14.72 -5.12 -7.13
C ALA A 464 -13.72 -5.47 -8.23
N VAL A 465 -12.66 -4.67 -8.35
CA VAL A 465 -11.59 -4.86 -9.32
C VAL A 465 -10.28 -5.09 -8.54
N PRO A 466 -9.77 -6.33 -8.48
CA PRO A 466 -8.55 -6.61 -7.75
C PRO A 466 -7.32 -6.08 -8.49
N LEU A 467 -6.36 -5.57 -7.71
CA LEU A 467 -5.06 -5.08 -8.20
C LEU A 467 -3.90 -5.97 -7.77
N THR A 468 -4.12 -6.91 -6.85
CA THR A 468 -3.09 -7.84 -6.37
C THR A 468 -3.50 -9.27 -6.59
N SER A 469 -2.52 -10.14 -6.82
CA SER A 469 -2.69 -11.59 -6.77
C SER A 469 -2.20 -12.12 -5.43
N ASN A 470 -2.78 -13.21 -4.92
CA ASN A 470 -2.29 -13.81 -3.68
C ASN A 470 -1.03 -14.64 -4.01
N HIS A 471 0.12 -14.26 -3.45
CA HIS A 471 1.37 -15.00 -3.62
C HIS A 471 1.38 -16.27 -2.78
N HIS A 472 0.72 -17.29 -3.31
CA HIS A 472 0.53 -18.60 -2.68
C HIS A 472 1.09 -19.71 -3.61
N PRO A 473 1.54 -20.87 -3.08
CA PRO A 473 2.06 -21.97 -3.90
C PRO A 473 1.09 -22.46 -4.99
N SER A 474 -0.22 -22.29 -4.78
CA SER A 474 -1.25 -22.65 -5.77
C SER A 474 -1.28 -21.74 -7.00
N LEU A 475 -0.69 -20.54 -6.93
CA LEU A 475 -0.61 -19.63 -8.07
C LEU A 475 0.41 -20.20 -9.09
N PRO A 476 0.02 -20.49 -10.35
CA PRO A 476 0.90 -21.19 -11.29
C PRO A 476 2.24 -20.51 -11.57
N GLU A 477 2.27 -19.18 -11.55
CA GLU A 477 3.48 -18.37 -11.72
C GLU A 477 4.47 -18.60 -10.56
N GLU A 478 3.97 -18.55 -9.33
CA GLU A 478 4.74 -18.78 -8.10
C GLU A 478 5.19 -20.24 -7.99
N ALA A 479 4.29 -21.19 -8.29
CA ALA A 479 4.61 -22.60 -8.37
C ALA A 479 5.77 -22.85 -9.35
N THR A 480 5.71 -22.25 -10.53
CA THR A 480 6.75 -22.40 -11.57
C THR A 480 8.07 -21.77 -11.14
N ARG A 481 8.02 -20.59 -10.51
CA ARG A 481 9.19 -19.89 -9.97
C ARG A 481 9.91 -20.73 -8.90
N LEU A 482 9.16 -21.40 -8.03
CA LEU A 482 9.67 -22.12 -6.87
C LEU A 482 10.01 -23.60 -7.14
N ARG A 483 9.40 -24.25 -8.13
CA ARG A 483 9.57 -25.70 -8.43
C ARG A 483 11.02 -26.17 -8.58
N ARG A 484 11.95 -25.26 -8.93
CA ARG A 484 13.39 -25.59 -9.09
C ARG A 484 14.20 -25.49 -7.79
N PHE A 485 13.65 -24.86 -6.75
CA PHE A 485 14.35 -24.51 -5.52
C PHE A 485 13.70 -25.10 -4.27
N ALA A 486 12.38 -25.24 -4.28
CA ALA A 486 11.65 -25.99 -3.26
C ALA A 486 11.64 -27.48 -3.65
N THR A 487 12.24 -28.32 -2.81
CA THR A 487 12.29 -29.78 -3.01
C THR A 487 10.92 -30.45 -2.85
N ALA A 488 9.99 -29.83 -2.11
CA ALA A 488 8.58 -30.23 -2.00
C ALA A 488 7.73 -29.07 -1.49
N PHE A 489 6.53 -28.89 -2.05
CA PHE A 489 5.44 -28.18 -1.38
C PHE A 489 4.81 -29.15 -0.38
N VAL A 490 4.67 -28.74 0.87
CA VAL A 490 4.08 -29.59 1.90
C VAL A 490 2.63 -29.19 2.04
N THR A 491 1.72 -30.11 1.76
CA THR A 491 0.31 -29.94 2.11
C THR A 491 0.15 -30.21 3.60
N ASP A 492 -0.35 -29.23 4.34
CA ASP A 492 -0.70 -29.43 5.75
C ASP A 492 -1.88 -30.41 5.89
N SER A 493 -2.16 -30.84 7.12
CA SER A 493 -3.29 -31.67 7.53
C SER A 493 -4.65 -31.10 7.12
N PHE A 494 -4.72 -29.78 6.87
CA PHE A 494 -5.89 -29.07 6.35
C PHE A 494 -5.93 -29.00 4.81
N GLY A 495 -4.98 -29.61 4.11
CA GLY A 495 -4.91 -29.64 2.65
C GLY A 495 -4.34 -28.38 1.99
N GLU A 496 -3.83 -27.43 2.77
CA GLU A 496 -3.23 -26.20 2.26
C GLU A 496 -1.75 -26.39 1.91
N GLU A 497 -1.34 -25.96 0.71
CA GLU A 497 0.04 -26.04 0.24
C GLU A 497 0.89 -24.95 0.88
N ARG A 498 1.98 -25.34 1.54
CA ARG A 498 2.90 -24.42 2.23
C ARG A 498 4.34 -24.61 1.75
N ILE A 499 5.10 -23.51 1.69
CA ILE A 499 6.54 -23.52 1.41
C ILE A 499 7.32 -23.43 2.72
N SER A 500 7.96 -24.54 3.13
CA SER A 500 8.70 -24.61 4.40
C SER A 500 7.89 -24.13 5.62
N GLY A 501 6.58 -24.42 5.63
CA GLY A 501 5.64 -24.00 6.68
C GLY A 501 4.98 -22.64 6.48
N LEU A 502 5.44 -21.81 5.53
CA LEU A 502 4.82 -20.53 5.19
C LEU A 502 3.71 -20.70 4.16
N ALA A 503 2.61 -19.98 4.34
CA ALA A 503 1.55 -19.86 3.32
C ALA A 503 2.01 -18.96 2.15
N ASN A 504 2.73 -17.89 2.47
CA ASN A 504 3.18 -16.90 1.50
C ASN A 504 4.46 -17.32 0.77
N THR A 505 4.47 -17.18 -0.56
CA THR A 505 5.65 -17.38 -1.42
C THR A 505 6.49 -16.12 -1.60
N ARG A 506 5.96 -14.96 -1.21
CA ARG A 506 6.66 -13.68 -1.19
C ARG A 506 6.40 -12.96 0.12
N SER A 507 7.45 -12.47 0.76
CA SER A 507 7.36 -11.72 2.02
C SER A 507 8.67 -10.96 2.28
N PHE A 508 8.60 -9.96 3.15
CA PHE A 508 9.77 -9.38 3.81
C PHE A 508 10.15 -10.20 5.05
N GLY A 509 11.42 -10.22 5.43
CA GLY A 509 11.86 -10.95 6.63
C GLY A 509 12.05 -12.43 6.36
N ASP A 510 11.38 -13.33 7.09
CA ASP A 510 11.34 -14.79 6.83
C ASP A 510 12.69 -15.42 6.45
N MET A 511 13.74 -15.06 7.19
CA MET A 511 15.13 -15.32 6.81
C MET A 511 15.40 -16.80 6.51
N ALA A 512 14.77 -17.71 7.25
CA ALA A 512 14.91 -19.16 7.06
C ALA A 512 14.42 -19.62 5.67
N SER A 513 13.39 -18.97 5.14
CA SER A 513 12.74 -19.35 3.88
C SER A 513 13.28 -18.61 2.65
N LYS A 514 14.13 -17.59 2.84
CA LYS A 514 14.77 -16.86 1.73
C LYS A 514 15.60 -17.78 0.83
N ARG A 515 16.30 -18.77 1.40
CA ARG A 515 17.13 -19.71 0.63
C ARG A 515 16.32 -20.59 -0.33
N VAL A 516 15.07 -20.91 0.03
CA VAL A 516 14.18 -21.80 -0.74
C VAL A 516 13.32 -21.06 -1.77
N GLY A 517 13.35 -19.72 -1.76
CA GLY A 517 12.76 -18.89 -2.81
C GLY A 517 11.71 -17.88 -2.36
N VAL A 518 11.45 -17.78 -1.06
CA VAL A 518 10.67 -16.65 -0.54
C VAL A 518 11.46 -15.37 -0.82
N SER A 519 10.82 -14.38 -1.44
CA SER A 519 11.47 -13.16 -1.91
C SER A 519 10.59 -11.94 -1.64
N ALA A 520 11.20 -10.78 -1.40
CA ALA A 520 10.51 -9.50 -1.31
C ALA A 520 10.39 -8.80 -2.68
N GLU A 521 10.59 -9.53 -3.78
CA GLU A 521 10.35 -9.05 -5.14
C GLU A 521 8.87 -8.70 -5.34
N PRO A 522 8.51 -7.42 -5.52
CA PRO A 522 7.11 -7.02 -5.63
C PRO A 522 6.50 -7.37 -6.98
N GLU A 523 5.23 -7.74 -6.96
CA GLU A 523 4.35 -7.61 -8.11
C GLU A 523 3.96 -6.13 -8.26
N ILE A 524 4.28 -5.52 -9.40
CA ILE A 524 4.02 -4.08 -9.64
C ILE A 524 2.98 -3.90 -10.73
N ARG A 525 1.99 -3.03 -10.49
CA ARG A 525 0.98 -2.67 -11.49
C ARG A 525 0.81 -1.17 -11.57
N ARG A 526 0.70 -0.66 -12.79
CA ARG A 526 0.41 0.75 -13.08
C ARG A 526 -0.96 0.90 -13.72
N ILE A 527 -1.82 1.72 -13.15
CA ILE A 527 -3.19 1.96 -13.61
C ILE A 527 -3.38 3.46 -13.81
N GLU A 528 -3.92 3.84 -14.96
CA GLU A 528 -4.33 5.22 -15.21
C GLU A 528 -5.80 5.37 -14.84
N LEU A 529 -6.08 6.15 -13.80
CA LEU A 529 -7.43 6.41 -13.31
C LEU A 529 -8.03 7.57 -14.11
N SER A 530 -9.09 7.29 -14.88
CA SER A 530 -9.85 8.31 -15.57
C SER A 530 -10.72 9.09 -14.58
N PRO A 531 -11.13 10.33 -14.90
CA PRO A 531 -11.98 11.13 -14.02
C PRO A 531 -13.22 10.37 -13.54
N ALA A 532 -13.38 10.26 -12.22
CA ALA A 532 -14.50 9.58 -11.55
C ALA A 532 -14.74 8.10 -11.94
N GLU A 533 -13.81 7.45 -12.63
CA GLU A 533 -13.95 6.04 -13.08
C GLU A 533 -14.09 5.06 -11.91
N TYR A 534 -13.37 5.35 -10.82
CA TYR A 534 -13.36 4.56 -9.60
C TYR A 534 -13.85 5.36 -8.40
N SER A 535 -14.62 4.68 -7.54
CA SER A 535 -15.27 5.28 -6.38
C SER A 535 -14.34 5.39 -5.17
N PHE A 536 -13.57 4.34 -4.93
CA PHE A 536 -12.62 4.23 -3.83
C PHE A 536 -11.59 3.12 -4.11
N LEU A 537 -10.52 3.16 -3.32
CA LEU A 537 -9.49 2.14 -3.20
C LEU A 537 -9.54 1.59 -1.77
N ILE A 538 -9.45 0.28 -1.60
CA ILE A 538 -9.30 -0.37 -0.29
C ILE A 538 -8.08 -1.28 -0.28
N LEU A 539 -7.27 -1.17 0.77
CA LEU A 539 -6.17 -2.08 1.10
C LEU A 539 -6.56 -2.83 2.36
N CYS A 540 -6.40 -4.16 2.39
CA CYS A 540 -6.68 -4.95 3.60
C CYS A 540 -5.75 -6.15 3.77
N SER A 541 -5.59 -6.60 5.02
CA SER A 541 -4.89 -7.85 5.35
C SER A 541 -5.75 -9.09 5.09
N ASP A 542 -5.11 -10.26 5.13
CA ASP A 542 -5.73 -11.57 5.05
C ASP A 542 -6.76 -11.82 6.17
N GLY A 543 -6.63 -11.19 7.34
CA GLY A 543 -7.68 -11.21 8.36
C GLY A 543 -9.02 -10.62 7.89
N VAL A 544 -9.03 -9.87 6.78
CA VAL A 544 -10.24 -9.44 6.06
C VAL A 544 -10.45 -10.28 4.80
N SER A 545 -9.48 -10.28 3.87
CA SER A 545 -9.64 -10.90 2.54
C SER A 545 -9.57 -12.43 2.55
N GLY A 546 -9.02 -13.03 3.60
CA GLY A 546 -9.02 -14.47 3.86
C GLY A 546 -10.33 -14.99 4.47
N HIS A 547 -11.26 -14.10 4.85
CA HIS A 547 -12.61 -14.47 5.31
C HIS A 547 -13.73 -13.95 4.39
N LEU A 548 -13.57 -12.75 3.83
CA LEU A 548 -14.57 -12.10 2.98
C LEU A 548 -14.21 -12.20 1.50
N SER A 549 -15.22 -12.27 0.63
CA SER A 549 -15.00 -12.11 -0.81
C SER A 549 -14.74 -10.64 -1.19
N ASP A 550 -14.02 -10.43 -2.29
CA ASP A 550 -13.72 -9.08 -2.80
C ASP A 550 -14.98 -8.21 -2.97
N GLN A 551 -16.08 -8.82 -3.44
CA GLN A 551 -17.35 -8.11 -3.64
C GLN A 551 -18.06 -7.79 -2.33
N GLU A 552 -18.01 -8.67 -1.31
CA GLU A 552 -18.56 -8.35 0.02
C GLU A 552 -17.84 -7.15 0.63
N ILE A 553 -16.51 -7.11 0.53
CA ILE A 553 -15.68 -6.00 1.02
C ILE A 553 -16.11 -4.69 0.36
N VAL A 554 -16.21 -4.66 -0.97
CA VAL A 554 -16.62 -3.48 -1.74
C VAL A 554 -18.06 -3.07 -1.44
N ASP A 555 -18.97 -4.03 -1.26
CA ASP A 555 -20.38 -3.76 -0.91
C ASP A 555 -20.53 -3.11 0.47
N ILE A 556 -19.76 -3.57 1.47
CA ILE A 556 -19.75 -2.96 2.81
C ILE A 556 -19.25 -1.50 2.73
N VAL A 557 -18.19 -1.24 1.96
CA VAL A 557 -17.67 0.14 1.78
C VAL A 557 -18.70 1.04 1.10
N LYS A 558 -19.49 0.53 0.15
CA LYS A 558 -20.54 1.30 -0.53
C LYS A 558 -21.64 1.79 0.43
N GLU A 559 -21.94 1.06 1.50
CA GLU A 559 -22.95 1.43 2.52
C GLU A 559 -22.48 2.58 3.43
N ALA A 560 -21.17 2.69 3.63
CA ALA A 560 -20.61 3.65 4.55
C ALA A 560 -20.71 5.10 4.02
N LYS A 561 -20.91 6.05 4.92
CA LYS A 561 -20.97 7.49 4.59
C LYS A 561 -19.59 8.12 4.41
N THR A 562 -18.58 7.58 5.07
CA THR A 562 -17.20 8.10 5.08
C THR A 562 -16.21 6.95 4.97
N PRO A 563 -15.00 7.17 4.41
CA PRO A 563 -13.94 6.17 4.41
C PRO A 563 -13.58 5.65 5.82
N GLU A 564 -13.59 6.51 6.84
CA GLU A 564 -13.34 6.08 8.24
C GLU A 564 -14.42 5.11 8.74
N GLN A 565 -15.69 5.40 8.44
CA GLN A 565 -16.78 4.47 8.75
C GLN A 565 -16.62 3.16 7.97
N ALA A 566 -16.29 3.24 6.69
CA ALA A 566 -16.11 2.08 5.82
C ALA A 566 -15.04 1.13 6.33
N ALA A 567 -13.86 1.67 6.68
CA ALA A 567 -12.75 0.87 7.20
C ALA A 567 -13.14 0.15 8.50
N ARG A 568 -13.87 0.83 9.40
CA ARG A 568 -14.36 0.23 10.64
C ARG A 568 -15.40 -0.86 10.37
N ASP A 569 -16.36 -0.61 9.49
CA ASP A 569 -17.42 -1.55 9.17
C ASP A 569 -16.88 -2.83 8.52
N VAL A 570 -15.92 -2.72 7.61
CA VAL A 570 -15.27 -3.88 6.98
C VAL A 570 -14.53 -4.73 8.02
N VAL A 571 -13.70 -4.11 8.87
CA VAL A 571 -12.91 -4.83 9.88
C VAL A 571 -13.81 -5.42 10.96
N SER A 572 -14.82 -4.68 11.44
CA SER A 572 -15.78 -5.19 12.44
C SER A 572 -16.54 -6.38 11.87
N TYR A 573 -17.03 -6.27 10.63
CA TYR A 573 -17.73 -7.35 9.96
C TYR A 573 -16.86 -8.61 9.85
N ALA A 574 -15.62 -8.48 9.34
CA ALA A 574 -14.70 -9.60 9.20
C ALA A 574 -14.42 -10.32 10.53
N VAL A 575 -14.21 -9.55 11.60
CA VAL A 575 -13.92 -10.10 12.94
C VAL A 575 -15.17 -10.74 13.56
N GLU A 576 -16.34 -10.13 13.40
CA GLU A 576 -17.61 -10.64 13.93
C GLU A 576 -18.03 -11.96 13.27
N THR A 577 -17.85 -12.08 11.95
CA THR A 577 -18.25 -13.28 11.20
C THR A 577 -17.20 -14.41 11.23
N SER A 578 -16.00 -14.13 11.75
CA SER A 578 -14.95 -15.14 11.95
C SER A 578 -15.21 -15.97 13.20
N THR A 579 -16.06 -17.01 13.09
CA THR A 579 -16.55 -17.80 14.23
C THR A 579 -16.00 -19.23 14.33
N GLY A 580 -15.00 -19.60 13.52
CA GLY A 580 -14.38 -20.93 13.53
C GLY A 580 -13.37 -21.17 14.67
N ASP A 581 -12.94 -22.43 14.82
CA ASP A 581 -12.00 -22.89 15.87
C ASP A 581 -10.64 -22.16 15.87
N GLY A 582 -10.25 -21.58 14.72
CA GLY A 582 -9.03 -20.78 14.57
C GLY A 582 -9.12 -19.35 15.11
N GLY A 583 -10.33 -18.86 15.42
CA GLY A 583 -10.59 -17.48 15.81
C GLY A 583 -10.34 -16.47 14.67
N ALA A 584 -10.49 -15.17 14.98
CA ALA A 584 -10.26 -14.08 14.04
C ALA A 584 -8.77 -13.66 14.04
N ASP A 585 -8.18 -13.48 12.86
CA ASP A 585 -6.80 -13.01 12.73
C ASP A 585 -6.65 -11.49 12.99
N ASN A 586 -5.42 -10.99 12.90
CA ASN A 586 -5.15 -9.57 12.76
C ASN A 586 -5.80 -9.05 11.48
N ALA A 587 -6.66 -8.05 11.62
CA ALA A 587 -7.47 -7.51 10.54
C ALA A 587 -7.21 -6.01 10.41
N THR A 588 -6.67 -5.62 9.26
CA THR A 588 -6.41 -4.23 8.90
C THR A 588 -7.18 -3.87 7.64
N GLY A 589 -7.86 -2.73 7.67
CA GLY A 589 -8.59 -2.19 6.52
C GLY A 589 -8.31 -0.69 6.37
N LEU A 590 -7.89 -0.27 5.18
CA LEU A 590 -7.56 1.10 4.82
C LEU A 590 -8.35 1.50 3.57
N VAL A 591 -9.19 2.53 3.69
CA VAL A 591 -10.07 3.02 2.62
C VAL A 591 -9.65 4.42 2.20
N VAL A 592 -9.43 4.59 0.90
CA VAL A 592 -9.07 5.86 0.26
C VAL A 592 -10.19 6.29 -0.68
N ARG A 593 -10.69 7.51 -0.48
CA ARG A 593 -11.70 8.14 -1.34
C ARG A 593 -11.12 8.51 -2.71
N LEU A 594 -11.81 8.14 -3.79
CA LEU A 594 -11.49 8.58 -5.16
C LEU A 594 -12.60 9.47 -5.73
N GLY A 595 -12.40 9.98 -6.95
CA GLY A 595 -13.31 10.92 -7.61
C GLY A 595 -14.75 10.44 -7.75
N GLY A 596 -14.99 9.13 -7.84
CA GLY A 596 -16.33 8.55 -7.98
C GLY A 596 -17.09 8.30 -6.67
N TRP A 597 -16.53 8.66 -5.50
CA TRP A 597 -17.08 8.28 -4.18
C TRP A 597 -18.56 8.62 -3.99
N GLU A 598 -18.99 9.80 -4.44
CA GLU A 598 -20.38 10.23 -4.27
C GLU A 598 -21.38 9.34 -5.03
N ARG A 599 -20.91 8.63 -6.06
CA ARG A 599 -21.71 7.76 -6.91
C ARG A 599 -21.51 6.26 -6.63
N ARG A 600 -20.79 5.93 -5.55
CA ARG A 600 -20.42 4.54 -5.20
C ARG A 600 -21.60 3.57 -5.08
N GLY A 601 -22.78 4.08 -4.74
CA GLY A 601 -23.99 3.26 -4.59
C GLY A 601 -24.83 3.11 -5.86
N GLU A 602 -24.47 3.79 -6.95
CA GLU A 602 -25.28 3.85 -8.18
C GLU A 602 -24.97 2.71 -9.17
N GLY A 603 -23.73 2.23 -9.19
CA GLY A 603 -23.29 1.16 -10.10
C GLY A 603 -23.79 -0.23 -9.69
N GLY A 604 -24.13 -1.05 -10.68
CA GLY A 604 -24.46 -2.47 -10.46
C GLY A 604 -25.71 -2.69 -9.62
N LEU A 605 -25.62 -3.61 -8.66
CA LEU A 605 -26.66 -3.85 -7.65
C LEU A 605 -26.53 -2.92 -6.42
N GLY A 606 -25.78 -1.83 -6.53
CA GLY A 606 -25.41 -0.99 -5.39
C GLY A 606 -24.69 -1.81 -4.32
N SER A 607 -25.06 -1.67 -3.05
CA SER A 607 -24.57 -2.52 -1.95
C SER A 607 -25.40 -3.78 -1.71
N LEU A 608 -26.47 -3.99 -2.48
CA LEU A 608 -27.41 -5.09 -2.29
C LEU A 608 -26.91 -6.40 -2.88
N GLY A 609 -25.85 -6.38 -3.69
CA GLY A 609 -25.30 -7.54 -4.38
C GLY A 609 -24.97 -8.70 -3.45
N THR A 610 -24.41 -8.41 -2.27
CA THR A 610 -24.03 -9.42 -1.26
C THR A 610 -24.85 -9.35 0.02
N LYS A 611 -25.88 -8.50 0.08
CA LYS A 611 -26.57 -8.18 1.34
C LYS A 611 -27.20 -9.40 2.02
N GLU A 612 -27.93 -10.22 1.27
CA GLU A 612 -28.59 -11.43 1.83
C GLU A 612 -27.57 -12.40 2.43
N MET A 613 -26.45 -12.62 1.74
CA MET A 613 -25.35 -13.44 2.22
C MET A 613 -24.69 -12.85 3.46
N ARG A 614 -24.48 -11.52 3.47
CA ARG A 614 -23.84 -10.85 4.60
C ARG A 614 -24.69 -10.92 5.86
N ASP A 615 -26.00 -10.72 5.71
CA ASP A 615 -26.98 -10.81 6.80
C ASP A 615 -27.07 -12.25 7.34
N TRP A 616 -27.01 -13.25 6.47
CA TRP A 616 -26.96 -14.66 6.86
C TRP A 616 -25.70 -15.01 7.68
N ARG A 617 -24.51 -14.59 7.23
CA ARG A 617 -23.25 -14.81 7.97
C ARG A 617 -23.27 -14.17 9.36
N LYS A 618 -23.84 -12.97 9.49
CA LYS A 618 -24.04 -12.32 10.80
C LYS A 618 -24.96 -13.13 11.71
N GLN A 619 -26.09 -13.59 11.21
CA GLN A 619 -27.03 -14.40 11.99
C GLN A 619 -26.41 -15.73 12.44
N GLU A 620 -25.60 -16.35 11.58
CA GLU A 620 -24.87 -17.56 11.94
C GLU A 620 -23.85 -17.29 13.05
N ALA A 621 -23.10 -16.18 12.95
CA ALA A 621 -22.14 -15.77 13.97
C ALA A 621 -22.79 -15.45 15.33
N GLU A 622 -24.00 -14.87 15.31
CA GLU A 622 -24.79 -14.58 16.52
C GLU A 622 -25.38 -15.83 17.19
N ASN A 623 -25.45 -16.97 16.49
CA ASN A 623 -26.08 -18.20 16.98
C ASN A 623 -25.09 -19.39 17.08
N PRO A 624 -24.18 -19.38 18.08
CA PRO A 624 -23.17 -20.44 18.25
C PRO A 624 -23.76 -21.82 18.57
N ARG A 625 -25.05 -21.92 18.93
CA ARG A 625 -25.72 -23.20 19.23
C ARG A 625 -26.16 -23.95 17.97
N ALA A 626 -26.25 -23.29 16.81
CA ALA A 626 -26.62 -23.93 15.55
C ALA A 626 -25.45 -24.68 14.89
N MET A 627 -24.20 -24.30 15.19
CA MET A 627 -22.98 -24.89 14.60
C MET A 627 -22.71 -26.36 14.99
N GLY A 628 -23.32 -26.86 16.07
CA GLY A 628 -23.15 -28.25 16.52
C GLY A 628 -24.06 -29.28 15.83
N ARG A 629 -24.74 -28.92 14.72
CA ARG A 629 -25.75 -29.77 14.06
C ARG A 629 -25.54 -30.01 12.56
N MET A 630 -24.42 -29.60 11.99
CA MET A 630 -24.07 -29.94 10.60
C MET A 630 -23.03 -31.05 10.52
#